data_AF-A0A925NK48-F1
#
_entry.id   AF-A0A925NK48-F1
#
_cell.length_a   1.000
_cell.length_b   1.000
_cell.length_c   1.000
_cell.angle_alpha   90.00
_cell.angle_beta   90.00
_cell.angle_gamma   90.00
#
_symmetry.space_group_name_H-M   'P 1'
#
loop_
_entity.id
_entity.type
_entity.pdbx_description
1 polymer ?
#
loop_
_entity_poly.entity_id
_entity_poly.type
_entity_poly.pdbx_seq_one_letter_code
_entity_poly.pdbx_strand_id
1 'polypeptide(L)'
;MIDKSFKTSLRRQATAATLSMLFVNALLCPSMEAKGLFSGDDKESQSQGQLQSQLYQISQQLTQVQAQMTQLQLQLNKRIGVMEQKQVALQETINHQNTLLTGIAHHGGPQTPQRAAEPVAARPASVQAPATQPSLEEAADNEVAVTNSKTTPSYKSHIHDVSAQDAALKADAALKAEATQKAEAAKKALALKKEQQLKDQQAREAKAAAAADAAAIAVATATTTTVTTTTTTKLSKKERAEKEKLEKERLAEEKSSHMLPGVVGERLAKVKSSKNDDKNDKNKEPVLQAVAPSKITNSGKPRLRASILIKAPPEVVWEAVHEERKTDPDMAYSKVLRQGVNEATLEQKFTLIPVIGSAVCVMNTQEVPNRRIDYQLVKSDRFKAMEGSWVLTPSADGKSTTLELSSHLDLGLPIPKGMFNSVAEKKLQKRVAHVRELAEKSLVAQKRGSSVQ
;
A
#
# COMPACT_ATOMS: atom_id res chain seq x y z
N MET A 1 1.78 2.77 15.33
CA MET A 1 0.53 2.40 14.64
C MET A 1 0.88 1.52 13.45
N ILE A 2 0.74 0.20 13.55
CA ILE A 2 0.81 -0.66 12.36
C ILE A 2 -0.44 -0.36 11.52
N ASP A 3 -0.20 0.09 10.29
CA ASP A 3 -1.22 0.59 9.38
C ASP A 3 -2.18 -0.55 8.96
N LYS A 4 -3.50 -0.27 8.92
CA LYS A 4 -4.53 -1.22 8.46
C LYS A 4 -4.24 -1.71 7.03
N SER A 5 -3.49 -0.92 6.27
CA SER A 5 -2.90 -1.26 4.96
C SER A 5 -2.04 -2.53 5.00
N PHE A 6 -1.12 -2.64 5.97
CA PHE A 6 -0.20 -3.79 6.08
C PHE A 6 -0.97 -5.10 6.34
N LYS A 7 -1.99 -5.04 7.21
CA LYS A 7 -2.87 -6.16 7.53
C LYS A 7 -3.67 -6.66 6.32
N THR A 8 -4.05 -5.74 5.43
CA THR A 8 -4.83 -6.05 4.23
C THR A 8 -3.93 -6.67 3.15
N SER A 9 -2.71 -6.17 2.99
CA SER A 9 -1.69 -6.74 2.10
C SER A 9 -1.34 -8.18 2.51
N LEU A 10 -1.12 -8.43 3.81
CA LEU A 10 -0.77 -9.75 4.33
C LEU A 10 -1.90 -10.78 4.11
N ARG A 11 -3.16 -10.37 4.32
CA ARG A 11 -4.33 -11.23 4.03
C ARG A 11 -4.41 -11.58 2.55
N ARG A 12 -4.19 -10.62 1.64
CA ARG A 12 -4.21 -10.86 0.19
C ARG A 12 -3.08 -11.80 -0.26
N GLN A 13 -1.89 -11.68 0.32
CA GLN A 13 -0.79 -12.61 0.03
C GLN A 13 -1.10 -14.03 0.51
N ALA A 14 -1.73 -14.18 1.69
CA ALA A 14 -2.17 -15.48 2.19
C ALA A 14 -3.20 -16.12 1.24
N THR A 15 -4.19 -15.37 0.76
CA THR A 15 -5.21 -15.89 -0.17
C THR A 15 -4.61 -16.29 -1.53
N ALA A 16 -3.66 -15.50 -2.05
CA ALA A 16 -2.98 -15.82 -3.31
C ALA A 16 -2.15 -17.10 -3.21
N ALA A 17 -1.48 -17.33 -2.07
CA ALA A 17 -0.75 -18.57 -1.83
C ALA A 17 -1.70 -19.79 -1.79
N THR A 18 -2.86 -19.67 -1.14
CA THR A 18 -3.85 -20.77 -1.08
C THR A 18 -4.43 -21.10 -2.47
N LEU A 19 -4.71 -20.09 -3.30
CA LEU A 19 -5.18 -20.30 -4.67
C LEU A 19 -4.11 -20.95 -5.56
N SER A 20 -2.85 -20.58 -5.40
CA SER A 20 -1.74 -21.20 -6.12
C SER A 20 -1.56 -22.69 -5.74
N MET A 21 -1.82 -23.06 -4.47
CA MET A 21 -1.78 -24.46 -4.03
C MET A 21 -2.89 -25.30 -4.68
N LEU A 22 -4.10 -24.76 -4.81
CA LEU A 22 -5.22 -25.46 -5.46
C LEU A 22 -4.94 -25.70 -6.95
N PHE A 23 -4.27 -24.74 -7.62
CA PHE A 23 -3.96 -24.86 -9.04
C PHE A 23 -2.87 -25.89 -9.34
N VAL A 24 -1.83 -25.95 -8.50
CA VAL A 24 -0.76 -26.97 -8.64
C VAL A 24 -1.30 -28.38 -8.36
N ASN A 25 -2.18 -28.55 -7.36
CA ASN A 25 -2.84 -29.83 -7.12
C ASN A 25 -3.76 -30.27 -8.26
N ALA A 26 -4.46 -29.34 -8.91
CA ALA A 26 -5.32 -29.64 -10.05
C ALA A 26 -4.54 -30.08 -11.29
N LEU A 27 -3.34 -29.53 -11.52
CA LEU A 27 -2.46 -29.90 -12.63
C LEU A 27 -1.74 -31.24 -12.44
N LEU A 28 -1.62 -31.71 -11.19
CA LEU A 28 -0.92 -32.95 -10.83
C LEU A 28 -1.85 -34.17 -10.70
N CYS A 29 -3.14 -34.05 -11.04
CA CYS A 29 -4.03 -35.21 -11.18
C CYS A 29 -3.95 -35.74 -12.61
N PRO A 30 -3.19 -36.83 -12.88
CA PRO A 30 -3.28 -37.49 -14.18
C PRO A 30 -4.67 -38.11 -14.28
N SER A 31 -5.48 -37.61 -15.22
CA SER A 31 -6.70 -38.28 -15.67
C SER A 31 -6.31 -39.64 -16.24
N MET A 32 -6.40 -40.68 -15.41
CA MET A 32 -6.19 -42.07 -15.80
C MET A 32 -7.39 -42.57 -16.60
N GLU A 33 -7.52 -42.17 -17.86
CA GLU A 33 -8.49 -42.78 -18.78
C GLU A 33 -8.13 -42.51 -20.24
N ALA A 34 -7.02 -43.09 -20.70
CA ALA A 34 -6.72 -43.24 -22.12
C ALA A 34 -6.06 -44.61 -22.34
N LYS A 35 -6.85 -45.67 -22.19
CA LYS A 35 -6.44 -47.03 -22.54
C LYS A 35 -6.65 -47.27 -24.02
N GLY A 36 -5.55 -47.46 -24.73
CA GLY A 36 -5.48 -48.27 -25.94
C GLY A 36 -5.46 -47.47 -27.23
N LEU A 37 -4.25 -47.14 -27.73
CA LEU A 37 -4.05 -47.07 -29.18
C LEU A 37 -2.59 -47.06 -29.67
N PHE A 38 -1.61 -47.53 -28.88
CA PHE A 38 -0.22 -47.63 -29.35
C PHE A 38 0.43 -48.91 -28.86
N SER A 39 0.43 -49.92 -29.74
CA SER A 39 1.32 -51.08 -29.67
C SER A 39 2.33 -50.91 -30.79
N GLY A 40 3.56 -50.52 -30.44
CA GLY A 40 4.66 -50.35 -31.39
C GLY A 40 5.99 -50.21 -30.68
N ASP A 41 6.75 -51.31 -30.69
CA ASP A 41 8.20 -51.46 -30.52
C ASP A 41 8.89 -51.15 -29.16
N ASP A 42 9.42 -52.23 -28.57
CA ASP A 42 9.96 -52.42 -27.21
C ASP A 42 11.26 -51.66 -26.83
N LYS A 43 11.62 -50.56 -27.50
CA LYS A 43 12.85 -49.81 -27.20
C LYS A 43 12.65 -48.47 -26.49
N GLU A 44 11.40 -48.02 -26.33
CA GLU A 44 11.06 -46.72 -25.73
C GLU A 44 10.62 -46.81 -24.25
N SER A 45 10.44 -48.02 -23.73
CA SER A 45 9.94 -48.25 -22.35
C SER A 45 10.93 -47.87 -21.24
N GLN A 46 12.24 -47.85 -21.53
CA GLN A 46 13.26 -47.53 -20.52
C GLN A 46 13.38 -46.01 -20.24
N SER A 47 13.04 -45.14 -21.20
CA SER A 47 13.11 -43.68 -21.03
C SER A 47 11.94 -43.12 -20.23
N GLN A 48 10.75 -43.73 -20.36
CA GLN A 48 9.56 -43.31 -19.60
C GLN A 48 9.73 -43.52 -18.08
N GLY A 49 10.37 -44.62 -17.66
CA GLY A 49 10.63 -44.87 -16.24
C GLY A 49 11.58 -43.84 -15.60
N GLN A 50 12.57 -43.35 -16.36
CA GLN A 50 13.48 -42.30 -15.89
C GLN A 50 12.79 -40.93 -15.80
N LEU A 51 11.90 -40.60 -16.74
CA LEU A 51 11.13 -39.35 -16.68
C LEU A 51 10.16 -39.34 -15.49
N GLN A 52 9.48 -40.46 -15.20
CA GLN A 52 8.60 -40.54 -14.05
C GLN A 52 9.33 -40.40 -12.72
N SER A 53 10.52 -41.01 -12.59
CA SER A 53 11.31 -40.89 -11.35
C SER A 53 11.84 -39.46 -11.16
N GLN A 54 12.25 -38.77 -12.23
CA GLN A 54 12.64 -37.35 -12.17
C GLN A 54 11.46 -36.45 -11.78
N LEU A 55 10.28 -36.65 -12.37
CA LEU A 55 9.07 -35.90 -12.00
C LEU A 55 8.69 -36.10 -10.53
N TYR A 56 8.80 -37.32 -10.04
CA TYR A 56 8.55 -37.63 -8.64
C TYR A 56 9.55 -36.92 -7.70
N GLN A 57 10.83 -36.91 -8.06
CA GLN A 57 11.87 -36.22 -7.29
C GLN A 57 11.64 -34.69 -7.26
N ILE A 58 11.25 -34.08 -8.38
CA ILE A 58 10.91 -32.65 -8.45
C ILE A 58 9.68 -32.35 -7.58
N SER A 59 8.66 -33.21 -7.60
CA SER A 59 7.47 -33.08 -6.76
C SER A 59 7.81 -33.11 -5.26
N GLN A 60 8.70 -34.01 -4.83
CA GLN A 60 9.16 -34.04 -3.45
C GLN A 60 9.93 -32.78 -3.05
N GLN A 61 10.83 -32.29 -3.92
CA GLN A 61 11.57 -31.05 -3.66
C GLN A 61 10.62 -29.85 -3.54
N LEU A 62 9.61 -29.76 -4.41
CA LEU A 62 8.60 -28.69 -4.35
C LEU A 62 7.81 -28.74 -3.04
N THR A 63 7.43 -29.94 -2.59
CA THR A 63 6.74 -30.15 -1.31
C THR A 63 7.59 -29.70 -0.13
N GLN A 64 8.89 -29.99 -0.16
CA GLN A 64 9.82 -29.56 0.90
C GLN A 64 9.96 -28.03 0.95
N VAL A 65 10.10 -27.37 -0.21
CA VAL A 65 10.15 -25.90 -0.30
C VAL A 65 8.86 -25.27 0.22
N GLN A 66 7.71 -25.85 -0.11
CA GLN A 66 6.41 -25.40 0.37
C GLN A 66 6.28 -25.52 1.91
N ALA A 67 6.77 -26.61 2.50
CA ALA A 67 6.80 -26.77 3.94
C ALA A 67 7.68 -25.70 4.63
N GLN A 68 8.86 -25.42 4.07
CA GLN A 68 9.75 -24.36 4.57
C GLN A 68 9.11 -22.97 4.49
N MET A 69 8.44 -22.66 3.37
CA MET A 69 7.74 -21.38 3.20
C MET A 69 6.59 -21.21 4.19
N THR A 70 5.85 -22.29 4.47
CA THR A 70 4.77 -22.30 5.46
C THR A 70 5.31 -22.07 6.88
N GLN A 71 6.44 -22.69 7.24
CA GLN A 71 7.09 -22.45 8.53
C GLN A 71 7.57 -21.00 8.68
N LEU A 72 8.17 -20.43 7.63
CA LEU A 72 8.61 -19.03 7.62
C LEU A 72 7.43 -18.07 7.81
N GLN A 73 6.30 -18.35 7.13
CA GLN A 73 5.07 -17.56 7.28
C GLN A 73 4.51 -17.63 8.70
N LEU A 74 4.54 -18.82 9.33
CA LEU A 74 4.13 -18.99 10.73
C LEU A 74 5.02 -18.19 11.68
N GLN A 75 6.34 -18.19 11.46
CA GLN A 75 7.28 -17.38 12.26
C GLN A 75 7.05 -15.88 12.10
N LEU A 76 6.78 -15.40 10.88
CA LEU A 76 6.43 -14.00 10.62
C LEU A 76 5.15 -13.60 11.35
N ASN A 77 4.11 -14.44 11.29
CA ASN A 77 2.85 -14.20 11.99
C ASN A 77 3.04 -14.14 13.51
N LYS A 78 3.88 -15.03 14.08
CA LYS A 78 4.23 -14.98 15.51
C LYS A 78 4.92 -13.66 15.87
N ARG A 79 5.88 -13.20 15.07
CA ARG A 79 6.58 -11.92 15.31
C ARG A 79 5.63 -10.72 15.19
N ILE A 80 4.72 -10.73 14.22
CA ILE A 80 3.68 -9.68 14.08
C ILE A 80 2.82 -9.62 15.33
N GLY A 81 2.35 -10.76 15.86
CA GLY A 81 1.56 -10.79 17.09
C GLY A 81 2.30 -10.21 18.30
N VAL A 82 3.60 -10.49 18.44
CA VAL A 82 4.43 -9.89 19.51
C VAL A 82 4.56 -8.37 19.35
N MET A 83 4.75 -7.88 18.11
CA MET A 83 4.80 -6.44 17.84
C MET A 83 3.46 -5.76 18.13
N GLU A 84 2.33 -6.39 17.78
CA GLU A 84 0.99 -5.87 18.10
C GLU A 84 0.78 -5.78 19.63
N GLN A 85 1.17 -6.79 20.39
CA GLN A 85 1.08 -6.76 21.85
C GLN A 85 1.93 -5.64 22.46
N LYS A 86 3.18 -5.45 21.97
CA LYS A 86 4.03 -4.35 22.40
C LYS A 86 3.42 -2.99 22.06
N GLN A 87 2.80 -2.85 20.89
CA GLN A 87 2.15 -1.61 20.48
C GLN A 87 0.95 -1.27 21.39
N VAL A 88 0.13 -2.26 21.74
CA VAL A 88 -1.00 -2.06 22.67
C VAL A 88 -0.49 -1.62 24.05
N ALA A 89 0.52 -2.29 24.61
CA ALA A 89 1.11 -1.92 25.90
C ALA A 89 1.69 -0.50 25.91
N LEU A 90 2.32 -0.09 24.81
CA LEU A 90 2.87 1.26 24.66
C LEU A 90 1.75 2.32 24.59
N GLN A 91 0.65 2.01 23.88
CA GLN A 91 -0.53 2.88 23.82
C GLN A 91 -1.21 3.04 25.18
N GLU A 92 -1.33 1.96 25.95
CA GLU A 92 -1.86 2.00 27.33
C GLU A 92 -0.99 2.89 28.23
N THR A 93 0.34 2.81 28.08
CA THR A 93 1.28 3.65 28.84
C THR A 93 1.12 5.14 28.50
N ILE A 94 0.99 5.49 27.21
CA ILE A 94 0.74 6.87 26.76
C ILE A 94 -0.58 7.39 27.33
N ASN A 95 -1.65 6.59 27.23
CA ASN A 95 -2.96 6.98 27.76
C ASN A 95 -2.89 7.21 29.28
N HIS A 96 -2.16 6.36 30.01
CA HIS A 96 -1.96 6.52 31.45
C HIS A 96 -1.21 7.82 31.79
N GLN A 97 -0.16 8.17 31.04
CA GLN A 97 0.57 9.43 31.21
C GLN A 97 -0.31 10.66 30.93
N ASN A 98 -1.14 10.62 29.89
CA ASN A 98 -2.09 11.69 29.58
C ASN A 98 -3.13 11.88 30.68
N THR A 99 -3.63 10.80 31.28
CA THR A 99 -4.56 10.88 32.42
C THR A 99 -3.90 11.52 33.63
N LEU A 100 -2.64 11.18 33.94
CA LEU A 100 -1.89 11.80 35.05
C LEU A 100 -1.66 13.30 34.82
N LEU A 101 -1.29 13.71 33.60
CA LEU A 101 -1.10 15.12 33.25
C LEU A 101 -2.40 15.93 33.35
N THR A 102 -3.54 15.35 32.93
CA THR A 102 -4.84 16.02 32.99
C THR A 102 -5.32 16.20 34.44
N GLY A 103 -5.04 15.24 35.32
CA GLY A 103 -5.39 15.33 36.74
C GLY A 103 -4.69 16.47 37.49
N ILE A 104 -3.46 16.82 37.12
CA ILE A 104 -2.70 17.89 37.76
C ILE A 104 -3.23 19.28 37.34
N ALA A 105 -3.79 19.41 36.14
CA ALA A 105 -4.29 20.68 35.63
C ALA A 105 -5.60 21.17 36.27
N HIS A 106 -6.32 20.34 37.04
CA HIS A 106 -7.64 20.68 37.63
C HIS A 106 -7.60 21.04 39.12
N HIS A 107 -6.43 21.29 39.73
CA HIS A 107 -6.31 21.65 41.15
C HIS A 107 -5.71 23.04 41.44
N GLY A 108 -5.67 23.95 40.46
CA GLY A 108 -5.01 25.26 40.62
C GLY A 108 -5.74 26.49 40.06
N GLY A 109 -7.05 26.45 39.86
CA GLY A 109 -7.82 27.62 39.41
C GLY A 109 -8.39 28.43 40.58
N PRO A 110 -7.92 29.67 40.85
CA PRO A 110 -8.58 30.55 41.80
C PRO A 110 -9.99 30.90 41.30
N GLN A 111 -11.00 30.60 42.11
CA GLN A 111 -12.39 30.98 41.86
C GLN A 111 -12.46 32.49 41.71
N THR A 112 -12.71 32.97 40.48
CA THR A 112 -13.01 34.37 40.23
C THR A 112 -14.52 34.55 40.35
N PRO A 113 -15.02 35.41 41.27
CA PRO A 113 -16.45 35.57 41.48
C PRO A 113 -17.12 36.20 40.25
N GLN A 114 -18.15 35.52 39.77
CA GLN A 114 -18.94 35.83 38.60
C GLN A 114 -19.81 37.07 38.89
N ARG A 115 -19.38 38.24 38.42
CA ARG A 115 -20.16 39.48 38.50
C ARG A 115 -21.10 39.55 37.30
N ALA A 116 -22.41 39.54 37.59
CA ALA A 116 -23.48 39.76 36.62
C ALA A 116 -23.35 41.15 35.98
N ALA A 117 -23.45 41.22 34.65
CA ALA A 117 -23.61 42.47 33.91
C ALA A 117 -24.77 42.32 32.92
N GLU A 118 -25.70 43.27 33.03
CA GLU A 118 -26.89 43.49 32.23
C GLU A 118 -26.61 43.79 30.74
N PRO A 119 -27.62 43.65 29.86
CA PRO A 119 -27.51 44.03 28.45
C PRO A 119 -27.89 45.52 28.26
N VAL A 120 -26.97 46.33 27.72
CA VAL A 120 -27.26 47.70 27.27
C VAL A 120 -27.28 47.78 25.75
N ALA A 121 -28.27 48.55 25.30
CA ALA A 121 -28.84 48.69 23.98
C ALA A 121 -27.91 49.24 22.89
N ALA A 122 -28.37 48.97 21.66
CA ALA A 122 -27.88 49.45 20.39
C ALA A 122 -27.82 50.98 20.24
N ARG A 123 -26.84 51.46 19.45
CA ARG A 123 -27.09 52.50 18.43
C ARG A 123 -25.97 52.53 17.36
N PRO A 124 -26.28 52.94 16.11
CA PRO A 124 -25.37 52.87 14.97
C PRO A 124 -24.86 54.26 14.54
N ALA A 125 -24.12 54.25 13.41
CA ALA A 125 -23.63 55.38 12.60
C ALA A 125 -22.24 55.89 13.05
N SER A 126 -21.31 56.31 12.20
CA SER A 126 -21.10 56.35 10.75
C SER A 126 -19.81 57.17 10.54
N VAL A 127 -19.27 57.20 9.31
CA VAL A 127 -18.48 58.31 8.72
C VAL A 127 -16.93 58.19 8.74
N GLN A 128 -16.39 58.08 7.51
CA GLN A 128 -15.15 58.65 6.91
C GLN A 128 -13.79 58.34 7.58
N ALA A 129 -12.71 57.90 6.92
CA ALA A 129 -12.03 58.20 5.64
C ALA A 129 -10.53 58.40 6.01
N PRO A 130 -9.57 58.37 5.06
CA PRO A 130 -8.24 57.77 5.26
C PRO A 130 -7.10 58.79 5.41
N ALA A 131 -5.87 58.26 5.42
CA ALA A 131 -4.55 58.90 5.52
C ALA A 131 -4.03 58.90 6.98
N THR A 132 -2.76 58.66 7.29
CA THR A 132 -1.52 58.86 6.54
C THR A 132 -0.46 57.97 7.20
N GLN A 133 0.50 57.44 6.44
CA GLN A 133 1.77 56.98 7.01
C GLN A 133 2.49 58.17 7.69
N PRO A 134 3.41 57.90 8.63
CA PRO A 134 4.79 58.11 8.20
C PRO A 134 5.75 56.99 8.60
N SER A 135 6.75 56.92 7.75
CA SER A 135 8.02 56.23 7.81
C SER A 135 8.98 56.84 8.84
N LEU A 136 10.14 56.18 8.96
CA LEU A 136 11.37 56.61 9.64
C LEU A 136 11.26 56.63 11.17
N GLU A 137 12.28 56.39 11.94
CA GLU A 137 13.62 55.78 11.86
C GLU A 137 14.12 55.89 13.32
N GLU A 138 15.27 55.32 13.61
CA GLU A 138 16.20 55.88 14.60
C GLU A 138 16.10 55.43 16.07
N ALA A 139 17.26 54.88 16.48
CA ALA A 139 17.94 54.97 17.77
C ALA A 139 17.23 54.40 19.02
N ALA A 140 17.75 53.31 19.59
CA ALA A 140 18.97 53.21 20.40
C ALA A 140 18.65 53.32 21.90
N ASP A 141 19.17 52.34 22.62
CA ASP A 141 19.70 52.39 23.99
C ASP A 141 19.00 53.29 25.02
N ASN A 142 18.40 52.65 26.02
CA ASN A 142 18.44 53.18 27.38
C ASN A 142 18.33 52.06 28.42
N GLU A 143 19.47 51.70 29.00
CA GLU A 143 19.55 51.16 30.36
C GLU A 143 19.11 52.24 31.35
N VAL A 144 18.13 51.95 32.21
CA VAL A 144 18.02 52.60 33.52
C VAL A 144 17.53 51.58 34.55
N ALA A 145 18.40 51.30 35.51
CA ALA A 145 18.08 50.64 36.76
C ALA A 145 17.18 51.55 37.63
N VAL A 146 16.08 51.01 38.16
CA VAL A 146 15.36 51.63 39.29
C VAL A 146 14.99 50.55 40.30
N THR A 147 15.60 50.67 41.47
CA THR A 147 15.26 50.00 42.73
C THR A 147 13.97 50.58 43.31
N ASN A 148 13.07 49.75 43.84
CA ASN A 148 12.09 50.11 44.88
C ASN A 148 11.51 48.82 45.50
N SER A 149 11.86 48.45 46.73
CA SER A 149 11.27 48.86 48.02
C SER A 149 9.99 48.07 48.42
N LYS A 150 10.22 47.00 49.18
CA LYS A 150 9.66 46.73 50.53
C LYS A 150 8.19 47.13 50.79
N THR A 151 7.29 46.14 50.80
CA THR A 151 6.10 46.13 51.67
C THR A 151 5.67 44.69 51.97
N THR A 152 5.82 44.27 53.23
CA THR A 152 5.24 43.05 53.82
C THR A 152 3.85 43.34 54.38
N PRO A 153 2.85 42.47 54.17
CA PRO A 153 1.71 42.38 55.08
C PRO A 153 1.88 41.22 56.06
N SER A 154 1.64 41.55 57.33
CA SER A 154 1.50 40.65 58.46
C SER A 154 0.31 39.72 58.24
N TYR A 155 0.54 38.39 58.25
CA TYR A 155 -0.52 37.39 58.25
C TYR A 155 -0.60 36.76 59.64
N LYS A 156 -1.63 37.14 60.40
CA LYS A 156 -1.94 36.62 61.72
C LYS A 156 -3.00 35.51 61.60
N SER A 157 -2.65 34.35 62.14
CA SER A 157 -3.54 33.34 62.73
C SER A 157 -4.68 32.77 61.86
N HIS A 158 -4.41 31.65 61.16
CA HIS A 158 -5.39 30.59 60.87
C HIS A 158 -4.73 29.24 61.18
N ILE A 159 -4.58 28.94 62.48
CA ILE A 159 -4.14 27.63 62.97
C ILE A 159 -5.36 26.98 63.60
N HIS A 160 -6.28 26.42 62.81
CA HIS A 160 -7.31 25.52 63.36
C HIS A 160 -7.93 24.52 62.35
N ASP A 161 -7.37 24.31 61.16
CA ASP A 161 -7.98 23.41 60.16
C ASP A 161 -7.02 22.41 59.47
N VAL A 162 -5.86 22.13 60.08
CA VAL A 162 -4.89 21.17 59.52
C VAL A 162 -5.34 19.71 59.71
N SER A 163 -6.23 19.45 60.66
CA SER A 163 -6.68 18.08 60.99
C SER A 163 -7.62 17.47 59.93
N ALA A 164 -8.32 18.28 59.13
CA ALA A 164 -9.25 17.77 58.10
C ALA A 164 -8.52 17.40 56.80
N GLN A 165 -7.43 18.11 56.46
CA GLN A 165 -6.64 17.84 55.27
C GLN A 165 -5.86 16.52 55.38
N ASP A 166 -5.35 16.17 56.55
CA ASP A 166 -4.66 14.89 56.76
C ASP A 166 -5.59 13.67 56.65
N ALA A 167 -6.87 13.84 57.00
CA ALA A 167 -7.87 12.79 56.80
C ALA A 167 -8.20 12.59 55.31
N ALA A 168 -8.31 13.67 54.54
CA ALA A 168 -8.56 13.61 53.10
C ALA A 168 -7.39 12.99 52.33
N LEU A 169 -6.15 13.32 52.69
CA LEU A 169 -4.95 12.74 52.06
C LEU A 169 -4.82 11.24 52.36
N LYS A 170 -5.18 10.79 53.57
CA LYS A 170 -5.21 9.36 53.90
C LYS A 170 -6.30 8.60 53.13
N ALA A 171 -7.47 9.21 52.90
CA ALA A 171 -8.53 8.60 52.12
C ALA A 171 -8.16 8.43 50.63
N ASP A 172 -7.52 9.43 50.02
CA ASP A 172 -7.05 9.34 48.62
C ASP A 172 -5.94 8.29 48.44
N ALA A 173 -5.04 8.17 49.43
CA ALA A 173 -4.02 7.13 49.43
C ALA A 173 -4.62 5.71 49.51
N ALA A 174 -5.67 5.51 50.32
CA ALA A 174 -6.37 4.23 50.44
C ALA A 174 -7.08 3.83 49.13
N LEU A 175 -7.75 4.78 48.47
CA LEU A 175 -8.40 4.57 47.17
C LEU A 175 -7.39 4.20 46.06
N LYS A 176 -6.23 4.86 46.03
CA LYS A 176 -5.14 4.52 45.09
C LYS A 176 -4.55 3.14 45.36
N ALA A 177 -4.40 2.75 46.62
CA ALA A 177 -3.93 1.42 46.98
C ALA A 177 -4.91 0.32 46.54
N GLU A 178 -6.21 0.52 46.75
CA GLU A 178 -7.25 -0.43 46.32
C GLU A 178 -7.32 -0.54 44.79
N ALA A 179 -7.23 0.57 44.06
CA ALA A 179 -7.20 0.57 42.60
C ALA A 179 -5.98 -0.19 42.05
N THR A 180 -4.81 -0.03 42.68
CA THR A 180 -3.58 -0.75 42.31
C THR A 180 -3.71 -2.24 42.55
N GLN A 181 -4.29 -2.65 43.70
CA GLN A 181 -4.52 -4.04 44.03
C GLN A 181 -5.51 -4.71 43.05
N LYS A 182 -6.59 -4.01 42.68
CA LYS A 182 -7.55 -4.48 41.66
C LYS A 182 -6.90 -4.62 40.28
N ALA A 183 -6.05 -3.68 39.88
CA ALA A 183 -5.33 -3.75 38.60
C ALA A 183 -4.34 -4.94 38.56
N GLU A 184 -3.64 -5.22 39.67
CA GLU A 184 -2.72 -6.36 39.76
C GLU A 184 -3.48 -7.70 39.74
N ALA A 185 -4.62 -7.79 40.44
CA ALA A 185 -5.48 -8.96 40.41
C ALA A 185 -6.02 -9.24 38.99
N ALA A 186 -6.43 -8.20 38.25
CA ALA A 186 -6.87 -8.34 36.86
C ALA A 186 -5.75 -8.83 35.92
N LYS A 187 -4.51 -8.35 36.12
CA LYS A 187 -3.34 -8.83 35.37
C LYS A 187 -3.05 -10.31 35.65
N LYS A 188 -3.12 -10.75 36.91
CA LYS A 188 -2.96 -12.16 37.29
C LYS A 188 -4.05 -13.05 36.68
N ALA A 189 -5.30 -12.62 36.71
CA ALA A 189 -6.41 -13.34 36.09
C ALA A 189 -6.24 -13.48 34.57
N LEU A 190 -5.79 -12.43 33.88
CA LEU A 190 -5.51 -12.47 32.44
C LEU A 190 -4.35 -13.42 32.11
N ALA A 191 -3.29 -13.44 32.93
CA ALA A 191 -2.15 -14.34 32.76
C ALA A 191 -2.59 -15.81 32.90
N LEU A 192 -3.39 -16.13 33.92
CA LEU A 192 -3.91 -17.47 34.15
C LEU A 192 -4.81 -17.95 33.00
N LYS A 193 -5.64 -17.05 32.45
CA LYS A 193 -6.47 -17.35 31.27
C LYS A 193 -5.64 -17.64 30.00
N LYS A 194 -4.53 -16.91 29.80
CA LYS A 194 -3.60 -17.18 28.68
C LYS A 194 -2.87 -18.50 28.84
N GLU A 195 -2.46 -18.85 30.07
CA GLU A 195 -1.83 -20.14 30.35
C GLU A 195 -2.79 -21.31 30.06
N GLN A 196 -4.05 -21.19 30.47
CA GLN A 196 -5.06 -22.21 30.17
C GLN A 196 -5.28 -22.36 28.66
N GLN A 197 -5.38 -21.25 27.91
CA GLN A 197 -5.51 -21.29 26.45
C GLN A 197 -4.31 -21.98 25.77
N LEU A 198 -3.10 -21.79 26.28
CA LEU A 198 -1.91 -22.44 25.76
C LEU A 198 -1.96 -23.96 26.02
N LYS A 199 -2.37 -24.39 27.21
CA LYS A 199 -2.56 -25.82 27.54
C LYS A 199 -3.61 -26.46 26.64
N ASP A 200 -4.74 -25.79 26.41
CA ASP A 200 -5.80 -26.28 25.53
C ASP A 200 -5.32 -26.39 24.06
N GLN A 201 -4.50 -25.44 23.60
CA GLN A 201 -3.91 -25.48 22.27
C GLN A 201 -2.93 -26.66 22.13
N GLN A 202 -2.05 -26.86 23.11
CA GLN A 202 -1.11 -27.98 23.12
C GLN A 202 -1.84 -29.34 23.12
N ALA A 203 -2.93 -29.46 23.88
CA ALA A 203 -3.75 -30.67 23.89
C ALA A 203 -4.41 -30.94 22.52
N ARG A 204 -4.86 -29.89 21.82
CA ARG A 204 -5.41 -30.03 20.45
C ARG A 204 -4.35 -30.44 19.44
N GLU A 205 -3.15 -29.87 19.52
CA GLU A 205 -2.03 -30.22 18.65
C GLU A 205 -1.57 -31.68 18.88
N ALA A 206 -1.48 -32.11 20.14
CA ALA A 206 -1.17 -33.50 20.47
C ALA A 206 -2.23 -34.49 19.95
N LYS A 207 -3.52 -34.13 20.08
CA LYS A 207 -4.63 -34.94 19.55
C LYS A 207 -4.60 -35.01 18.01
N ALA A 208 -4.27 -33.91 17.33
CA ALA A 208 -4.14 -33.88 15.88
C ALA A 208 -2.95 -34.72 15.39
N ALA A 209 -1.82 -34.67 16.10
CA ALA A 209 -0.66 -35.51 15.79
C ALA A 209 -0.97 -37.00 15.95
N ALA A 210 -1.62 -37.40 17.04
CA ALA A 210 -2.04 -38.79 17.25
C ALA A 210 -3.02 -39.29 16.18
N ALA A 211 -3.93 -38.42 15.70
CA ALA A 211 -4.85 -38.75 14.61
C ALA A 211 -4.13 -38.92 13.26
N ALA A 212 -3.10 -38.11 13.00
CA ALA A 212 -2.27 -38.22 11.80
C ALA A 212 -1.46 -39.52 11.79
N ASP A 213 -0.88 -39.92 12.93
CA ASP A 213 -0.15 -41.18 13.04
C ASP A 213 -1.08 -42.39 12.87
N ALA A 214 -2.29 -42.35 13.45
CA ALA A 214 -3.28 -43.40 13.25
C ALA A 214 -3.70 -43.53 11.77
N ALA A 215 -3.86 -42.41 11.05
CA ALA A 215 -4.15 -42.41 9.62
C ALA A 215 -2.98 -42.97 8.78
N ALA A 216 -1.73 -42.66 9.15
CA ALA A 216 -0.55 -43.18 8.47
C ALA A 216 -0.43 -44.72 8.63
N ILE A 217 -0.72 -45.24 9.81
CA ILE A 217 -0.72 -46.70 10.06
C ILE A 217 -1.80 -47.40 9.24
N ALA A 218 -3.00 -46.82 9.12
CA ALA A 218 -4.10 -47.36 8.31
C ALA A 218 -3.75 -47.43 6.81
N VAL A 219 -3.05 -46.42 6.28
CA VAL A 219 -2.58 -46.41 4.89
C VAL A 219 -1.48 -47.46 4.66
N ALA A 220 -0.56 -47.63 5.61
CA ALA A 220 0.50 -48.63 5.51
C ALA A 220 -0.03 -50.08 5.56
N THR A 221 -1.06 -50.34 6.39
CA THR A 221 -1.69 -51.67 6.45
C THR A 221 -2.49 -52.00 5.19
N ALA A 222 -3.09 -51.02 4.52
CA ALA A 222 -3.77 -51.23 3.23
C ALA A 222 -2.81 -51.56 2.07
N THR A 223 -1.54 -51.15 2.16
CA THR A 223 -0.56 -51.28 1.06
C THR A 223 0.21 -52.61 1.08
N THR A 224 0.13 -53.40 2.16
CA THR A 224 0.94 -54.63 2.32
C THR A 224 0.23 -55.90 1.79
N THR A 225 -1.01 -55.80 1.31
CA THR A 225 -1.76 -56.96 0.79
C THR A 225 -1.54 -57.19 -0.72
N THR A 226 -0.70 -56.41 -1.40
CA THR A 226 -0.48 -56.59 -2.84
C THR A 226 1.01 -56.45 -3.13
N VAL A 227 1.56 -57.43 -3.86
CA VAL A 227 2.93 -57.51 -4.41
C VAL A 227 3.86 -58.49 -3.68
N THR A 228 3.78 -59.74 -4.14
CA THR A 228 4.87 -60.73 -4.12
C THR A 228 5.30 -60.96 -5.58
N THR A 229 6.61 -61.18 -5.81
CA THR A 229 7.31 -61.58 -7.08
C THR A 229 7.68 -60.41 -8.05
N THR A 230 8.87 -60.23 -8.66
CA THR A 230 10.08 -61.08 -8.89
C THR A 230 11.28 -60.26 -9.43
N THR A 231 12.51 -60.63 -9.03
CA THR A 231 13.84 -60.70 -9.75
C THR A 231 14.57 -59.52 -10.45
N THR A 232 15.71 -59.13 -9.85
CA THR A 232 17.16 -59.12 -10.26
C THR A 232 17.68 -58.92 -11.71
N THR A 233 18.56 -57.89 -11.81
CA THR A 233 19.97 -57.85 -12.28
C THR A 233 20.34 -58.15 -13.75
N LYS A 234 20.72 -57.10 -14.51
CA LYS A 234 21.80 -57.04 -15.55
C LYS A 234 21.78 -55.70 -16.30
N LEU A 235 22.67 -54.75 -16.01
CA LEU A 235 22.93 -53.57 -16.86
C LEU A 235 24.27 -52.90 -16.48
N SER A 236 25.36 -53.25 -17.17
CA SER A 236 26.64 -52.50 -17.06
C SER A 236 27.45 -52.43 -18.37
N LYS A 237 26.88 -52.85 -19.51
CA LYS A 237 27.59 -52.86 -20.80
C LYS A 237 26.98 -51.98 -21.90
N LYS A 238 25.74 -51.49 -21.71
CA LYS A 238 25.00 -50.71 -22.71
C LYS A 238 25.27 -49.21 -22.62
N GLU A 239 25.53 -48.67 -21.43
CA GLU A 239 25.72 -47.22 -21.22
C GLU A 239 27.05 -46.67 -21.77
N ARG A 240 28.07 -47.51 -22.01
CA ARG A 240 29.35 -47.05 -22.59
C ARG A 240 29.30 -46.85 -24.11
N ALA A 241 28.42 -47.55 -24.83
CA ALA A 241 28.34 -47.44 -26.29
C ALA A 241 27.49 -46.24 -26.75
N GLU A 242 26.54 -45.81 -25.92
CA GLU A 242 25.61 -44.72 -26.27
C GLU A 242 26.24 -43.34 -26.09
N LYS A 243 27.18 -43.21 -25.14
CA LYS A 243 27.87 -41.95 -24.86
C LYS A 243 28.86 -41.55 -25.96
N GLU A 244 29.45 -42.50 -26.67
CA GLU A 244 30.39 -42.23 -27.78
C GLU A 244 29.67 -41.83 -29.08
N LYS A 245 28.42 -42.27 -29.25
CA LYS A 245 27.60 -41.92 -30.43
C LYS A 245 27.12 -40.46 -30.37
N LEU A 246 26.74 -40.00 -29.18
CA LEU A 246 26.18 -38.66 -28.98
C LEU A 246 27.23 -37.53 -29.13
N GLU A 247 28.51 -37.84 -28.88
CA GLU A 247 29.60 -36.86 -29.02
C GLU A 247 29.99 -36.62 -30.48
N LYS A 248 29.83 -37.62 -31.36
CA LYS A 248 30.09 -37.47 -32.80
C LYS A 248 29.02 -36.66 -33.54
N GLU A 249 27.78 -36.68 -33.06
CA GLU A 249 26.67 -35.94 -33.68
C GLU A 249 26.75 -34.44 -33.37
N ARG A 250 27.22 -34.08 -32.18
CA ARG A 250 27.35 -32.67 -31.75
C ARG A 250 28.44 -31.89 -32.50
N LEU A 251 29.45 -32.57 -33.04
CA LEU A 251 30.52 -31.98 -33.85
C LEU A 251 30.13 -31.75 -35.32
N ALA A 252 29.01 -32.31 -35.78
CA ALA A 252 28.53 -32.16 -37.15
C ALA A 252 27.64 -30.91 -37.33
N GLU A 253 26.88 -30.50 -36.30
CA GLU A 253 25.97 -29.34 -36.39
C GLU A 253 26.68 -27.98 -36.35
N GLU A 254 27.88 -27.89 -35.79
CA GLU A 254 28.58 -26.60 -35.63
C GLU A 254 29.18 -26.05 -36.95
N LYS A 255 29.20 -26.83 -38.04
CA LYS A 255 29.78 -26.41 -39.33
C LYS A 255 28.77 -25.87 -40.36
N SER A 256 27.47 -25.81 -40.06
CA SER A 256 26.43 -25.48 -41.05
C SER A 256 25.90 -24.03 -41.01
N SER A 257 26.38 -23.15 -40.12
CA SER A 257 25.82 -21.79 -39.95
C SER A 257 26.77 -20.67 -40.41
N HIS A 258 27.13 -20.67 -41.70
CA HIS A 258 27.69 -19.47 -42.32
C HIS A 258 27.57 -19.57 -43.86
N MET A 259 26.60 -18.87 -44.47
CA MET A 259 26.64 -18.35 -45.86
C MET A 259 25.32 -17.60 -46.26
N LEU A 260 25.36 -16.26 -46.12
CA LEU A 260 24.91 -15.18 -47.07
C LEU A 260 23.47 -15.15 -47.67
N PRO A 261 23.10 -14.22 -48.61
CA PRO A 261 22.82 -12.79 -48.39
C PRO A 261 21.49 -12.27 -49.05
N GLY A 262 21.07 -11.04 -48.67
CA GLY A 262 20.30 -9.98 -49.39
C GLY A 262 19.21 -10.27 -50.45
N VAL A 263 18.12 -9.46 -50.46
CA VAL A 263 17.43 -8.90 -51.66
C VAL A 263 16.28 -7.94 -51.25
N VAL A 264 16.42 -6.68 -51.68
CA VAL A 264 15.47 -5.70 -52.28
C VAL A 264 13.96 -5.76 -51.96
N GLY A 265 13.37 -4.59 -51.65
CA GLY A 265 11.92 -4.38 -51.77
C GLY A 265 11.38 -3.02 -51.31
N GLU A 266 11.66 -1.95 -52.07
CA GLU A 266 10.91 -0.68 -52.03
C GLU A 266 9.42 -0.90 -52.32
N ARG A 267 8.51 -0.32 -51.53
CA ARG A 267 7.23 0.22 -52.04
C ARG A 267 6.77 1.44 -51.23
N LEU A 268 6.76 2.57 -51.93
CA LEU A 268 6.06 3.80 -51.60
C LEU A 268 4.55 3.56 -51.42
N ALA A 269 3.96 4.16 -50.38
CA ALA A 269 2.53 4.48 -50.35
C ALA A 269 2.34 5.95 -49.94
N LYS A 270 1.93 6.74 -50.94
CA LYS A 270 1.70 8.19 -50.91
C LYS A 270 0.24 8.43 -50.52
N VAL A 271 -0.02 8.73 -49.25
CA VAL A 271 -1.36 9.12 -48.79
C VAL A 271 -1.51 10.63 -48.94
N LYS A 272 -2.34 11.03 -49.90
CA LYS A 272 -2.84 12.40 -50.07
C LYS A 272 -3.81 12.70 -48.93
N SER A 273 -3.49 13.66 -48.06
CA SER A 273 -4.50 14.29 -47.21
C SER A 273 -5.13 15.47 -47.96
N SER A 274 -6.44 15.39 -48.08
CA SER A 274 -7.34 16.37 -48.66
C SER A 274 -7.41 17.61 -47.78
N LYS A 275 -7.35 18.75 -48.46
CA LYS A 275 -7.60 20.10 -47.96
C LYS A 275 -9.12 20.32 -48.02
N ASN A 276 -9.78 20.43 -46.87
CA ASN A 276 -11.13 20.97 -46.78
C ASN A 276 -11.06 22.32 -46.06
N ASP A 277 -11.25 23.36 -46.86
CA ASP A 277 -11.67 24.68 -46.43
C ASP A 277 -13.17 24.59 -46.11
N ASP A 278 -13.58 24.89 -44.88
CA ASP A 278 -14.97 25.28 -44.63
C ASP A 278 -15.04 26.37 -43.55
N LYS A 279 -15.51 27.53 -44.01
CA LYS A 279 -15.89 28.68 -43.20
C LYS A 279 -17.35 28.44 -42.81
N ASN A 280 -17.68 28.33 -41.51
CA ASN A 280 -18.93 28.97 -41.09
C ASN A 280 -19.07 29.25 -39.59
N ASP A 281 -19.70 30.40 -39.39
CA ASP A 281 -20.56 30.89 -38.32
C ASP A 281 -20.08 31.27 -36.92
N LYS A 282 -20.34 32.56 -36.68
CA LYS A 282 -20.25 33.32 -35.45
C LYS A 282 -21.50 33.03 -34.62
N ASN A 283 -21.34 32.37 -33.48
CA ASN A 283 -22.24 32.60 -32.36
C ASN A 283 -21.41 32.69 -31.07
N LYS A 284 -21.23 33.91 -30.58
CA LYS A 284 -20.43 34.25 -29.40
C LYS A 284 -21.35 34.27 -28.18
N GLU A 285 -21.49 33.13 -27.52
CA GLU A 285 -21.78 33.13 -26.08
C GLU A 285 -20.52 33.56 -25.30
N PRO A 286 -20.66 34.11 -24.08
CA PRO A 286 -19.53 34.61 -23.30
C PRO A 286 -18.68 33.44 -22.80
N VAL A 287 -17.68 33.07 -23.60
CA VAL A 287 -16.62 32.14 -23.24
C VAL A 287 -15.83 32.76 -22.08
N LEU A 288 -16.04 32.22 -20.88
CA LEU A 288 -15.12 32.37 -19.74
C LEU A 288 -13.70 32.15 -20.27
N GLN A 289 -12.86 33.19 -20.19
CA GLN A 289 -11.47 33.16 -20.63
C GLN A 289 -10.73 32.04 -19.89
N ALA A 290 -10.67 30.88 -20.54
CA ALA A 290 -9.83 29.77 -20.13
C ALA A 290 -8.39 30.26 -20.19
N VAL A 291 -7.73 30.30 -19.03
CA VAL A 291 -6.28 30.44 -18.93
C VAL A 291 -5.67 29.43 -19.88
N ALA A 292 -4.97 29.93 -20.92
CA ALA A 292 -4.39 29.07 -21.94
C ALA A 292 -3.47 28.05 -21.25
N PRO A 293 -3.66 26.73 -21.50
CA PRO A 293 -2.84 25.71 -20.86
C PRO A 293 -1.37 26.02 -21.15
N SER A 294 -0.57 26.16 -20.09
CA SER A 294 0.88 26.33 -20.17
C SER A 294 1.42 25.35 -21.20
N LYS A 295 2.30 25.78 -22.10
CA LYS A 295 2.93 24.94 -23.14
C LYS A 295 3.41 23.62 -22.52
N ILE A 296 2.59 22.57 -22.64
CA ILE A 296 2.95 21.23 -22.18
C ILE A 296 3.96 20.75 -23.20
N THR A 297 5.24 20.86 -22.85
CA THR A 297 6.32 20.41 -23.70
C THR A 297 6.18 18.90 -23.83
N ASN A 298 5.69 18.43 -24.98
CA ASN A 298 5.90 17.06 -25.42
C ASN A 298 7.41 16.89 -25.51
N SER A 299 8.02 16.43 -24.42
CA SER A 299 9.47 16.32 -24.28
C SER A 299 10.10 15.30 -25.22
N GLY A 300 9.30 14.64 -26.08
CA GLY A 300 9.70 13.56 -26.98
C GLY A 300 10.09 12.28 -26.24
N LYS A 301 10.04 12.27 -24.90
CA LYS A 301 10.49 11.15 -24.09
C LYS A 301 9.46 10.03 -24.11
N PRO A 302 9.90 8.75 -24.13
CA PRO A 302 8.99 7.62 -24.05
C PRO A 302 8.23 7.66 -22.72
N ARG A 303 6.90 7.55 -22.80
CA ARG A 303 5.97 7.52 -21.67
C ARG A 303 5.33 6.15 -21.58
N LEU A 304 5.23 5.61 -20.37
CA LEU A 304 4.38 4.47 -20.07
C LEU A 304 2.93 4.96 -20.00
N ARG A 305 1.99 4.13 -20.46
CA ARG A 305 0.56 4.49 -20.50
C ARG A 305 -0.27 3.35 -19.94
N ALA A 306 -1.33 3.69 -19.22
CA ALA A 306 -2.39 2.77 -18.83
C ALA A 306 -3.73 3.47 -19.05
N SER A 307 -4.72 2.75 -19.59
CA SER A 307 -6.05 3.29 -19.87
C SER A 307 -7.12 2.33 -19.38
N ILE A 308 -8.22 2.88 -18.85
CA ILE A 308 -9.36 2.09 -18.37
C ILE A 308 -10.67 2.83 -18.61
N LEU A 309 -11.72 2.10 -19.02
CA LEU A 309 -13.08 2.61 -19.09
C LEU A 309 -13.73 2.53 -17.71
N ILE A 310 -14.25 3.66 -17.22
CA ILE A 310 -14.92 3.79 -15.93
C ILE A 310 -16.40 4.09 -16.16
N LYS A 311 -17.28 3.34 -15.50
CA LYS A 311 -18.75 3.53 -15.61
C LYS A 311 -19.23 4.67 -14.70
N ALA A 312 -18.62 5.85 -14.84
CA ALA A 312 -18.96 7.05 -14.11
C ALA A 312 -18.77 8.32 -14.97
N PRO A 313 -19.54 9.39 -14.71
CA PRO A 313 -19.37 10.67 -15.37
C PRO A 313 -18.03 11.33 -14.98
N PRO A 314 -17.50 12.25 -15.80
CA PRO A 314 -16.16 12.78 -15.64
C PRO A 314 -15.95 13.55 -14.32
N GLU A 315 -17.00 14.15 -13.77
CA GLU A 315 -16.96 14.85 -12.47
C GLU A 315 -16.65 13.89 -11.32
N VAL A 316 -17.29 12.71 -11.31
CA VAL A 316 -17.06 11.69 -10.27
C VAL A 316 -15.67 11.06 -10.43
N VAL A 317 -15.22 10.88 -11.68
CA VAL A 317 -13.86 10.37 -11.94
C VAL A 317 -12.81 11.40 -11.53
N TRP A 318 -13.06 12.69 -11.76
CA TRP A 318 -12.19 13.79 -11.34
C TRP A 318 -11.97 13.78 -9.84
N GLU A 319 -13.05 13.69 -9.04
CA GLU A 319 -12.96 13.58 -7.58
C GLU A 319 -12.23 12.31 -7.15
N ALA A 320 -12.50 11.17 -7.79
CA ALA A 320 -11.83 9.91 -7.49
C ALA A 320 -10.30 9.95 -7.72
N VAL A 321 -9.82 10.68 -8.73
CA VAL A 321 -8.36 10.88 -8.93
C VAL A 321 -7.75 11.70 -7.78
N HIS A 322 -8.48 12.66 -7.21
CA HIS A 322 -8.03 13.41 -6.05
C HIS A 322 -8.02 12.58 -4.77
N GLU A 323 -9.03 11.72 -4.60
CA GLU A 323 -9.14 10.84 -3.44
C GLU A 323 -8.11 9.70 -3.48
N GLU A 324 -7.76 9.21 -4.68
CA GLU A 324 -6.69 8.23 -4.85
C GLU A 324 -5.37 8.75 -4.29
N ARG A 325 -5.06 10.04 -4.48
CA ARG A 325 -3.86 10.66 -3.89
C ARG A 325 -3.82 10.64 -2.36
N LYS A 326 -4.95 10.48 -1.68
CA LYS A 326 -5.00 10.39 -0.21
C LYS A 326 -4.88 8.95 0.29
N THR A 327 -5.23 8.00 -0.57
CA THR A 327 -5.41 6.59 -0.21
C THR A 327 -4.43 5.65 -0.93
N ASP A 328 -3.52 6.18 -1.75
CA ASP A 328 -2.51 5.41 -2.47
C ASP A 328 -1.59 4.67 -1.47
N PRO A 329 -1.56 3.32 -1.49
CA PRO A 329 -0.71 2.54 -0.59
C PRO A 329 0.80 2.75 -0.84
N ASP A 330 1.18 3.22 -2.02
CA ASP A 330 2.59 3.47 -2.37
C ASP A 330 3.04 4.88 -1.92
N MET A 331 2.16 5.67 -1.29
CA MET A 331 2.44 7.02 -0.83
C MET A 331 2.31 7.12 0.70
N ALA A 332 3.38 7.57 1.37
CA ALA A 332 3.37 7.80 2.82
C ALA A 332 2.59 9.06 3.19
N TYR A 333 2.75 10.13 2.41
CA TYR A 333 2.01 11.38 2.59
C TYR A 333 2.02 12.20 1.30
N SER A 334 1.05 13.11 1.20
CA SER A 334 0.98 14.18 0.20
C SER A 334 0.62 15.48 0.92
N LYS A 335 1.54 16.44 0.94
CA LYS A 335 1.39 17.73 1.59
C LYS A 335 1.32 18.85 0.54
N VAL A 336 0.30 19.69 0.61
CA VAL A 336 0.20 20.87 -0.26
C VAL A 336 1.19 21.93 0.25
N LEU A 337 2.10 22.36 -0.62
CA LEU A 337 3.04 23.46 -0.34
C LEU A 337 2.50 24.81 -0.81
N ARG A 338 1.89 24.82 -2.01
CA ARG A 338 1.28 26.01 -2.61
C ARG A 338 0.02 25.61 -3.34
N GLN A 339 -1.07 26.33 -3.11
CA GLN A 339 -2.34 26.16 -3.79
C GLN A 339 -2.62 27.40 -4.65
N GLY A 340 -2.77 27.20 -5.95
CA GLY A 340 -3.32 28.15 -6.91
C GLY A 340 -4.71 27.73 -7.37
N VAL A 341 -5.26 28.45 -8.36
CA VAL A 341 -6.61 28.20 -8.89
C VAL A 341 -6.68 26.87 -9.65
N ASN A 342 -5.74 26.67 -10.58
CA ASN A 342 -5.62 25.47 -11.43
C ASN A 342 -4.20 24.88 -11.37
N GLU A 343 -3.45 25.24 -10.34
CA GLU A 343 -2.07 24.83 -10.15
C GLU A 343 -1.84 24.52 -8.67
N ALA A 344 -1.12 23.46 -8.36
CA ALA A 344 -0.75 23.12 -6.99
C ALA A 344 0.66 22.55 -6.95
N THR A 345 1.47 23.02 -6.01
CA THR A 345 2.76 22.44 -5.70
C THR A 345 2.62 21.54 -4.46
N LEU A 346 2.99 20.27 -4.61
CA LEU A 346 2.78 19.21 -3.64
C LEU A 346 4.13 18.59 -3.25
N GLU A 347 4.35 18.37 -1.96
CA GLU A 347 5.41 17.51 -1.45
C GLU A 347 4.85 16.10 -1.21
N GLN A 348 5.40 15.11 -1.90
CA GLN A 348 4.94 13.72 -1.86
C GLN A 348 6.08 12.80 -1.46
N LYS A 349 5.83 11.92 -0.49
CA LYS A 349 6.77 10.87 -0.11
C LYS A 349 6.26 9.52 -0.60
N PHE A 350 6.98 8.93 -1.55
CA PHE A 350 6.71 7.59 -2.03
C PHE A 350 7.41 6.56 -1.16
N THR A 351 6.69 5.49 -0.83
CA THR A 351 7.23 4.31 -0.15
C THR A 351 7.41 3.18 -1.14
N LEU A 352 8.32 2.26 -0.83
CA LEU A 352 8.46 0.99 -1.53
C LEU A 352 8.71 1.13 -3.06
N ILE A 353 9.68 1.96 -3.43
CA ILE A 353 10.28 1.91 -4.77
C ILE A 353 11.32 0.79 -4.75
N PRO A 354 11.16 -0.28 -5.54
CA PRO A 354 12.15 -1.35 -5.61
C PRO A 354 13.53 -0.74 -5.90
N VAL A 355 14.58 -1.26 -5.23
CA VAL A 355 15.99 -0.79 -5.33
C VAL A 355 16.26 0.55 -4.62
N ILE A 356 15.35 1.53 -4.69
CA ILE A 356 15.62 2.91 -4.25
C ILE A 356 15.13 3.19 -2.82
N GLY A 357 14.16 2.41 -2.35
CA GLY A 357 13.55 2.60 -1.03
C GLY A 357 12.46 3.67 -1.07
N SER A 358 12.62 4.73 -0.28
CA SER A 358 11.68 5.86 -0.26
C SER A 358 12.26 7.07 -0.97
N ALA A 359 11.39 7.88 -1.59
CA ALA A 359 11.76 9.13 -2.25
C ALA A 359 10.81 10.26 -1.83
N VAL A 360 11.35 11.45 -1.63
CA VAL A 360 10.59 12.69 -1.39
C VAL A 360 10.67 13.56 -2.64
N CYS A 361 9.51 13.95 -3.14
CA CYS A 361 9.37 14.68 -4.40
C CYS A 361 8.56 15.94 -4.16
N VAL A 362 8.98 17.05 -4.75
CA VAL A 362 8.17 18.25 -4.93
C VAL A 362 7.67 18.23 -6.36
N MET A 363 6.35 18.13 -6.52
CA MET A 363 5.64 18.03 -7.78
C MET A 363 4.86 19.31 -8.03
N ASN A 364 4.91 19.85 -9.24
CA ASN A 364 3.97 20.85 -9.70
C ASN A 364 2.86 20.15 -10.48
N THR A 365 1.61 20.48 -10.17
CA THR A 365 0.42 19.89 -10.78
C THR A 365 -0.39 21.00 -11.40
N GLN A 366 -0.80 20.84 -12.65
CA GLN A 366 -1.68 21.75 -13.37
C GLN A 366 -2.95 21.03 -13.78
N GLU A 367 -4.09 21.63 -13.48
CA GLU A 367 -5.39 20.99 -13.55
C GLU A 367 -6.30 21.74 -14.52
N VAL A 368 -6.90 21.01 -15.45
CA VAL A 368 -8.01 21.46 -16.30
C VAL A 368 -9.24 20.67 -15.87
N PRO A 369 -10.16 21.28 -15.11
CA PRO A 369 -11.29 20.58 -14.48
C PRO A 369 -12.02 19.62 -15.43
N ASN A 370 -12.30 18.42 -14.93
CA ASN A 370 -13.00 17.32 -15.63
C ASN A 370 -12.37 16.86 -16.95
N ARG A 371 -11.13 17.28 -17.27
CA ARG A 371 -10.48 16.95 -18.55
C ARG A 371 -9.07 16.43 -18.39
N ARG A 372 -8.22 17.11 -17.63
CA ARG A 372 -6.78 16.80 -17.62
C ARG A 372 -6.10 17.23 -16.33
N ILE A 373 -5.17 16.43 -15.84
CA ILE A 373 -4.28 16.76 -14.72
C ILE A 373 -2.86 16.44 -15.15
N ASP A 374 -2.06 17.47 -15.40
CA ASP A 374 -0.64 17.32 -15.72
C ASP A 374 0.19 17.46 -14.45
N TYR A 375 1.24 16.65 -14.33
CA TYR A 375 2.17 16.74 -13.21
C TYR A 375 3.61 16.71 -13.71
N GLN A 376 4.46 17.48 -13.05
CA GLN A 376 5.88 17.58 -13.37
C GLN A 376 6.72 17.68 -12.10
N LEU A 377 7.84 16.98 -12.09
CA LEU A 377 8.80 17.02 -11.00
C LEU A 377 9.54 18.34 -10.98
N VAL A 378 9.48 19.04 -9.84
CA VAL A 378 10.27 20.24 -9.55
C VAL A 378 11.59 19.85 -8.89
N LYS A 379 11.53 18.99 -7.87
CA LYS A 379 12.69 18.55 -7.10
C LYS A 379 12.47 17.14 -6.56
N SER A 380 13.51 16.31 -6.56
CA SER A 380 13.51 15.03 -5.85
C SER A 380 14.88 14.75 -5.26
N ASP A 381 14.90 13.94 -4.20
CA ASP A 381 16.10 13.32 -3.65
C ASP A 381 16.57 12.08 -4.46
N ARG A 382 15.68 11.43 -5.22
CA ARG A 382 15.96 10.16 -5.92
C ARG A 382 15.65 10.16 -7.41
N PHE A 383 14.65 10.92 -7.86
CA PHE A 383 14.28 10.97 -9.27
C PHE A 383 15.03 12.08 -10.00
N LYS A 384 15.56 11.75 -11.18
CA LYS A 384 16.18 12.75 -12.07
C LYS A 384 15.12 13.55 -12.83
N ALA A 385 14.08 12.87 -13.32
CA ALA A 385 12.93 13.51 -13.94
C ALA A 385 11.68 12.64 -13.74
N MET A 386 10.54 13.28 -13.53
CA MET A 386 9.24 12.61 -13.54
C MET A 386 8.20 13.57 -14.08
N GLU A 387 7.41 13.15 -15.05
CA GLU A 387 6.34 13.96 -15.62
C GLU A 387 5.25 13.04 -16.17
N GLY A 388 4.02 13.53 -16.24
CA GLY A 388 2.92 12.73 -16.74
C GLY A 388 1.61 13.48 -16.74
N SER A 389 0.55 12.75 -17.06
CA SER A 389 -0.78 13.33 -17.19
C SER A 389 -1.86 12.30 -16.95
N TRP A 390 -2.94 12.72 -16.29
CA TRP A 390 -4.24 12.07 -16.33
C TRP A 390 -5.07 12.76 -17.40
N VAL A 391 -5.66 12.00 -18.30
CA VAL A 391 -6.57 12.50 -19.34
C VAL A 391 -7.91 11.80 -19.18
N LEU A 392 -8.97 12.59 -19.04
CA LEU A 392 -10.34 12.14 -18.90
C LEU A 392 -11.05 12.42 -20.22
N THR A 393 -11.43 11.36 -20.92
CA THR A 393 -12.20 11.45 -22.17
C THR A 393 -13.62 10.98 -21.89
N PRO A 394 -14.62 11.87 -21.83
CA PRO A 394 -16.00 11.47 -21.65
C PRO A 394 -16.46 10.65 -22.85
N SER A 395 -17.22 9.58 -22.60
CA SER A 395 -17.88 8.80 -23.65
C SER A 395 -19.07 9.58 -24.24
N ALA A 396 -19.52 9.20 -25.43
CA ALA A 396 -20.67 9.81 -26.10
C ALA A 396 -21.95 9.78 -25.23
N ASP A 397 -22.08 8.78 -24.36
CA ASP A 397 -23.24 8.64 -23.47
C ASP A 397 -23.26 9.64 -22.30
N GLY A 398 -22.15 10.35 -22.04
CA GLY A 398 -21.95 11.19 -20.85
C GLY A 398 -21.93 10.44 -19.51
N LYS A 399 -22.18 9.12 -19.51
CA LYS A 399 -22.29 8.26 -18.32
C LYS A 399 -21.02 7.47 -18.00
N SER A 400 -20.07 7.43 -18.92
CA SER A 400 -18.80 6.72 -18.77
C SER A 400 -17.65 7.61 -19.22
N THR A 401 -16.47 7.37 -18.65
CA THR A 401 -15.27 8.15 -18.90
C THR A 401 -14.09 7.19 -19.10
N THR A 402 -13.33 7.40 -20.17
CA THR A 402 -12.05 6.71 -20.36
C THR A 402 -10.97 7.52 -19.65
N LEU A 403 -10.31 6.89 -18.68
CA LEU A 403 -9.21 7.48 -17.93
C LEU A 403 -7.88 6.94 -18.46
N GLU A 404 -7.04 7.82 -19.02
CA GLU A 404 -5.67 7.50 -19.43
C GLU A 404 -4.67 8.14 -18.47
N LEU A 405 -3.78 7.32 -17.89
CA LEU A 405 -2.62 7.75 -17.13
C LEU A 405 -1.37 7.55 -17.98
N SER A 406 -0.63 8.63 -18.25
CA SER A 406 0.69 8.57 -18.87
C SER A 406 1.76 9.06 -17.90
N SER A 407 2.91 8.37 -17.84
CA SER A 407 4.02 8.76 -16.97
C SER A 407 5.37 8.49 -17.63
N HIS A 408 6.25 9.48 -17.58
CA HIS A 408 7.67 9.37 -17.84
C HIS A 408 8.41 9.43 -16.51
N LEU A 409 9.33 8.50 -16.28
CA LEU A 409 10.08 8.42 -15.04
C LEU A 409 11.54 8.07 -15.35
N ASP A 410 12.45 8.92 -14.89
CA ASP A 410 13.89 8.78 -15.00
C ASP A 410 14.50 8.77 -13.60
N LEU A 411 15.11 7.64 -13.25
CA LEU A 411 15.75 7.40 -11.96
C LEU A 411 17.16 7.99 -11.87
N GLY A 412 17.78 8.37 -13.00
CA GLY A 412 19.19 8.75 -13.04
C GLY A 412 20.17 7.62 -12.69
N LEU A 413 19.67 6.40 -12.49
CA LEU A 413 20.46 5.21 -12.20
C LEU A 413 20.59 4.34 -13.47
N PRO A 414 21.71 3.61 -13.64
CA PRO A 414 21.92 2.71 -14.78
C PRO A 414 21.12 1.40 -14.63
N ILE A 415 19.79 1.50 -14.51
CA ILE A 415 18.88 0.36 -14.42
C ILE A 415 18.39 -0.01 -15.83
N PRO A 416 18.42 -1.30 -16.22
CA PRO A 416 17.85 -1.75 -17.48
C PRO A 416 16.37 -1.33 -17.63
N LYS A 417 16.07 -0.55 -18.67
CA LYS A 417 14.74 0.04 -18.91
C LYS A 417 13.62 -1.01 -18.95
N GLY A 418 13.87 -2.19 -19.52
CA GLY A 418 12.86 -3.25 -19.63
C GLY A 418 12.32 -3.73 -18.27
N MET A 419 13.22 -3.93 -17.30
CA MET A 419 12.83 -4.34 -15.94
C MET A 419 12.05 -3.23 -15.24
N PHE A 420 12.54 -2.00 -15.30
CA PHE A 420 11.89 -0.86 -14.67
C PHE A 420 10.50 -0.58 -15.27
N ASN A 421 10.40 -0.56 -16.60
CA ASN A 421 9.16 -0.30 -17.33
C ASN A 421 8.08 -1.32 -16.98
N SER A 422 8.41 -2.61 -16.87
CA SER A 422 7.44 -3.64 -16.50
C SER A 422 6.84 -3.43 -15.11
N VAL A 423 7.67 -3.04 -14.12
CA VAL A 423 7.19 -2.74 -12.76
C VAL A 423 6.36 -1.47 -12.75
N ALA A 424 6.84 -0.41 -13.41
CA ALA A 424 6.14 0.86 -13.48
C ALA A 424 4.79 0.72 -14.19
N GLU A 425 4.72 0.00 -15.31
CA GLU A 425 3.48 -0.26 -16.03
C GLU A 425 2.44 -1.00 -15.16
N LYS A 426 2.86 -2.05 -14.43
CA LYS A 426 1.99 -2.75 -13.47
C LYS A 426 1.46 -1.81 -12.38
N LYS A 427 2.31 -0.91 -11.87
CA LYS A 427 1.88 0.11 -10.90
C LYS A 427 0.88 1.09 -11.50
N LEU A 428 1.10 1.57 -12.72
CA LEU A 428 0.17 2.44 -13.44
C LEU A 428 -1.19 1.76 -13.63
N GLN A 429 -1.20 0.50 -14.11
CA GLN A 429 -2.42 -0.31 -14.28
C GLN A 429 -3.18 -0.48 -12.95
N LYS A 430 -2.46 -0.78 -11.86
CA LYS A 430 -3.06 -0.91 -10.52
C LYS A 430 -3.69 0.41 -10.06
N ARG A 431 -3.05 1.55 -10.29
CA ARG A 431 -3.57 2.88 -9.92
C ARG A 431 -4.84 3.23 -10.69
N VAL A 432 -4.86 3.07 -12.02
CA VAL A 432 -6.08 3.34 -12.80
C VAL A 432 -7.23 2.41 -12.42
N ALA A 433 -6.95 1.14 -12.07
CA ALA A 433 -7.96 0.22 -11.55
C ALA A 433 -8.50 0.65 -10.18
N HIS A 434 -7.66 1.19 -9.30
CA HIS A 434 -8.09 1.72 -8.01
C HIS A 434 -8.97 2.97 -8.17
N VAL A 435 -8.60 3.90 -9.06
CA VAL A 435 -9.45 5.07 -9.38
C VAL A 435 -10.82 4.62 -9.89
N ARG A 436 -10.86 3.59 -10.75
CA ARG A 436 -12.13 3.01 -11.22
C ARG A 436 -12.99 2.52 -10.07
N GLU A 437 -12.42 1.76 -9.14
CA GLU A 437 -13.13 1.24 -7.97
C GLU A 437 -13.70 2.38 -7.11
N LEU A 438 -12.90 3.42 -6.84
CA LEU A 438 -13.33 4.60 -6.09
C LEU A 438 -14.47 5.34 -6.79
N ALA A 439 -14.33 5.61 -8.09
CA ALA A 439 -15.33 6.34 -8.86
C ALA A 439 -16.68 5.59 -8.95
N GLU A 440 -16.65 4.30 -9.28
CA GLU A 440 -17.86 3.48 -9.39
C GLU A 440 -18.56 3.35 -8.02
N LYS A 441 -17.78 3.22 -6.93
CA LYS A 441 -18.32 3.18 -5.57
C LYS A 441 -18.97 4.51 -5.16
N SER A 442 -18.34 5.64 -5.44
CA SER A 442 -18.90 6.98 -5.17
C SER A 442 -20.20 7.22 -5.94
N LEU A 443 -20.25 6.80 -7.20
CA LEU A 443 -21.48 6.90 -8.01
C LEU A 443 -22.63 6.08 -7.42
N VAL A 444 -22.36 4.85 -6.95
CA VAL A 444 -23.38 4.01 -6.30
C VAL A 444 -23.87 4.66 -4.99
N ALA A 445 -22.97 5.27 -4.22
CA ALA A 445 -23.34 5.98 -3.01
C ALA A 445 -24.23 7.21 -3.30
N GLN A 446 -23.90 8.02 -4.30
CA GLN A 446 -24.69 9.17 -4.73
C GLN A 446 -26.10 8.76 -5.20
N LYS A 447 -26.21 7.66 -5.97
CA LYS A 447 -27.52 7.12 -6.39
C LYS A 447 -28.40 6.68 -5.24
N ARG A 448 -27.81 6.09 -4.19
CA ARG A 448 -28.53 5.68 -2.97
C ARG A 448 -28.94 6.85 -2.10
N GLY A 449 -28.13 7.91 -2.03
CA GLY A 449 -28.47 9.12 -1.28
C GLY A 449 -29.61 9.92 -1.92
N SER A 450 -29.70 9.90 -3.25
CA SER A 450 -30.72 10.65 -4.00
C SER A 450 -32.11 10.02 -3.97
N SER A 451 -32.24 8.74 -3.57
CA SER A 451 -33.54 8.04 -3.50
C SER A 451 -34.25 8.17 -2.15
N VAL A 452 -33.70 8.98 -1.23
CA VAL A 452 -34.22 9.17 0.14
C VAL A 452 -34.83 10.58 0.33
N GLN A 453 -34.88 11.38 -0.75
CA GLN A 453 -35.62 12.64 -0.83
C GLN A 453 -36.84 12.45 -1.70
#